data_AF-A0A530K8I5-F1
#
_entry.id   AF-A0A530K8I5-F1
#
_cell.length_a   1.000
_cell.length_b   1.000
_cell.length_c   1.000
_cell.angle_alpha   90.00
_cell.angle_beta   90.00
_cell.angle_gamma   90.00
#
_symmetry.space_group_name_H-M   'P 1'
#
loop_
_entity.id
_entity.type
_entity.pdbx_description
1 polymer ?
#
loop_
_entity_poly.entity_id
_entity_poly.type
_entity_poly.pdbx_seq_one_letter_code
_entity_poly.pdbx_strand_id
1 'polypeptide(L)'
;PKTIYSSYFGDIRNGRPDGQGRLELRSGEVFDGHWLAGELNGKGIHVDADGNRYEGQFVAGVPNGEGRLLSRTGEIFAGSFVDGLKNGKGRTRLAGGTVYASRWAMGREVGGSRPDVLADARVGGLLKAQTGGGDADKVEIGVAVDQRMTQQSDMQYQHLVRDEDIAIYPQSDQYNDSWNGTGQIATGNVYEGMDWEAAPAFAEVGLKTSDRSKVKLDSLEMKVAASDAYRKPMLSISEHYGCVGFRPDFSIVNNGWGDAKDMKMSIQFTAVDDEGNPTGDPSRMFTKDVGSFGDGVDVSVKSVLTEAGVDTASLETGRFPCPSVDSLNVCRSQLTNKIKFGEVADYLADMQQAMTLNAIGKFDYSWSDDEGHVYQQSEPFRTSITVAVLETPEEMAECGDGGGGTPEAMRYQNIEFPIGKHDYTIAMPVRGNKKISAYTARLKMWSSMSSIHSFSIAAHFADGSVRESKPVTFFYFRPKQSLFETKTEPAACYLPRDMVGCG
;
A
#
# COMPACT_ATOMS: atom_id res chain seq x y z
N PRO A 1 26.65 -25.23 -11.83
CA PRO A 1 27.44 -25.53 -10.61
C PRO A 1 26.57 -26.19 -9.54
N LYS A 2 26.95 -27.39 -9.04
CA LYS A 2 26.26 -28.03 -7.92
C LYS A 2 26.53 -27.22 -6.64
N THR A 3 25.46 -26.65 -6.09
CA THR A 3 25.36 -25.90 -4.83
C THR A 3 26.17 -24.60 -4.73
N ILE A 4 25.58 -23.50 -5.21
CA ILE A 4 25.95 -22.14 -4.78
C ILE A 4 25.54 -22.00 -3.31
N TYR A 5 26.45 -21.55 -2.45
CA TYR A 5 26.21 -21.38 -1.00
C TYR A 5 25.86 -19.93 -0.64
N SER A 6 26.41 -18.99 -1.40
CA SER A 6 26.08 -17.56 -1.38
C SER A 6 26.47 -16.92 -2.71
N SER A 7 25.77 -15.85 -3.07
CA SER A 7 26.02 -15.03 -4.25
C SER A 7 26.30 -13.59 -3.79
N TYR A 8 27.36 -12.97 -4.30
CA TYR A 8 27.64 -11.55 -4.04
C TYR A 8 27.65 -10.79 -5.36
N PHE A 9 26.98 -9.64 -5.36
CA PHE A 9 26.87 -8.72 -6.48
C PHE A 9 27.35 -7.34 -6.03
N GLY A 10 28.41 -6.81 -6.61
CA GLY A 10 28.92 -5.50 -6.27
C GLY A 10 30.43 -5.41 -6.34
N ASP A 11 30.97 -4.32 -5.81
CA ASP A 11 32.39 -4.00 -5.91
C ASP A 11 33.24 -4.99 -5.08
N ILE A 12 34.36 -5.42 -5.68
CA ILE A 12 35.36 -6.28 -5.03
C ILE A 12 36.73 -5.60 -5.10
N ARG A 13 37.40 -5.49 -3.95
CA ARG A 13 38.78 -5.02 -3.84
C ARG A 13 39.60 -6.00 -3.01
N ASN A 14 40.79 -6.35 -3.51
CA ASN A 14 41.69 -7.31 -2.86
C ASN A 14 41.01 -8.66 -2.54
N GLY A 15 40.11 -9.11 -3.41
CA GLY A 15 39.36 -10.36 -3.25
C GLY A 15 38.28 -10.32 -2.17
N ARG A 16 37.84 -9.13 -1.74
CA ARG A 16 36.77 -8.96 -0.75
C ARG A 16 35.75 -7.92 -1.21
N PRO A 17 34.46 -8.05 -0.82
CA PRO A 17 33.46 -6.98 -0.95
C PRO A 17 33.96 -5.62 -0.45
N ASP A 18 33.95 -4.58 -1.28
CA ASP A 18 34.46 -3.25 -0.94
C ASP A 18 33.86 -2.18 -1.85
N GLY A 19 32.85 -1.44 -1.37
CA GLY A 19 32.01 -0.55 -2.18
C GLY A 19 30.52 -0.86 -2.01
N GLN A 20 29.66 -0.51 -2.96
CA GLN A 20 28.24 -0.89 -2.88
C GLN A 20 28.08 -2.34 -3.32
N GLY A 21 27.23 -3.10 -2.62
CA GLY A 21 26.96 -4.47 -3.04
C GLY A 21 25.88 -5.18 -2.23
N ARG A 22 25.47 -6.33 -2.75
CA ARG A 22 24.44 -7.21 -2.20
C ARG A 22 24.98 -8.64 -2.08
N LEU A 23 24.94 -9.19 -0.87
CA LEU A 23 25.24 -10.59 -0.57
C LEU A 23 23.93 -11.33 -0.30
N GLU A 24 23.72 -12.44 -0.99
CA GLU A 24 22.60 -13.35 -0.79
C GLU A 24 23.13 -14.71 -0.33
N LEU A 25 22.63 -15.19 0.82
CA LEU A 25 22.98 -16.50 1.34
C LEU A 25 21.93 -17.52 0.93
N ARG A 26 22.35 -18.80 0.84
CA ARG A 26 21.42 -19.90 0.60
C ARG A 26 20.32 -20.04 1.66
N SER A 27 20.53 -19.50 2.86
CA SER A 27 19.51 -19.44 3.91
C SER A 27 18.32 -18.54 3.57
N GLY A 28 18.44 -17.69 2.54
CA GLY A 28 17.48 -16.64 2.22
C GLY A 28 17.84 -15.28 2.81
N GLU A 29 18.94 -15.19 3.59
CA GLU A 29 19.43 -13.92 4.11
C GLU A 29 20.01 -13.04 3.00
N VAL A 30 19.70 -11.75 3.07
CA VAL A 30 20.16 -10.73 2.12
C VAL A 30 20.78 -9.56 2.86
N PHE A 31 22.00 -9.19 2.49
CA PHE A 31 22.69 -8.00 2.97
C PHE A 31 22.95 -7.07 1.79
N ASP A 32 22.45 -5.85 1.83
CA ASP A 32 22.60 -4.86 0.76
C ASP A 32 23.08 -3.53 1.35
N GLY A 33 24.17 -2.97 0.85
CA GLY A 33 24.68 -1.70 1.34
C GLY A 33 26.14 -1.48 1.02
N HIS A 34 26.78 -0.63 1.82
CA HIS A 34 28.19 -0.33 1.67
C HIS A 34 29.05 -1.38 2.39
N TRP A 35 30.03 -1.93 1.68
CA TRP A 35 30.97 -2.94 2.15
C TRP A 35 32.35 -2.32 2.30
N LEU A 36 33.07 -2.70 3.35
CA LEU A 36 34.46 -2.32 3.60
C LEU A 36 35.24 -3.56 3.98
N ALA A 37 36.26 -3.90 3.19
CA ALA A 37 37.15 -5.04 3.44
C ALA A 37 36.44 -6.39 3.72
N GLY A 38 35.29 -6.61 3.10
CA GLY A 38 34.49 -7.84 3.17
C GLY A 38 33.32 -7.80 4.15
N GLU A 39 33.11 -6.68 4.84
CA GLU A 39 32.06 -6.55 5.86
C GLU A 39 31.15 -5.37 5.56
N LEU A 40 29.83 -5.54 5.75
CA LEU A 40 28.86 -4.46 5.61
C LEU A 40 29.15 -3.37 6.67
N ASN A 41 29.43 -2.16 6.23
CA ASN A 41 29.85 -1.03 7.06
C ASN A 41 29.22 0.26 6.54
N GLY A 42 28.55 1.02 7.40
CA GLY A 42 27.80 2.20 7.00
C GLY A 42 26.31 1.90 6.79
N LYS A 43 25.64 2.56 5.86
CA LYS A 43 24.20 2.35 5.63
C LYS A 43 23.95 1.09 4.81
N GLY A 44 22.92 0.34 5.18
CA GLY A 44 22.49 -0.83 4.43
C GLY A 44 21.13 -1.36 4.88
N ILE A 45 20.77 -2.50 4.30
CA ILE A 45 19.57 -3.28 4.55
C ILE A 45 20.03 -4.72 4.81
N HIS A 46 19.45 -5.34 5.83
CA HIS A 46 19.61 -6.76 6.09
C HIS A 46 18.22 -7.40 6.21
N VAL A 47 17.96 -8.41 5.39
CA VAL A 47 16.80 -9.29 5.52
C VAL A 47 17.30 -10.61 6.07
N ASP A 48 16.84 -11.01 7.26
CA ASP A 48 17.23 -12.29 7.84
C ASP A 48 16.45 -13.47 7.22
N ALA A 49 16.88 -14.70 7.50
CA ALA A 49 16.23 -15.92 6.98
C ALA A 49 14.76 -16.06 7.41
N ASP A 50 14.36 -15.36 8.49
CA ASP A 50 12.99 -15.34 9.00
C ASP A 50 12.14 -14.22 8.39
N GLY A 51 12.69 -13.44 7.45
CA GLY A 51 12.01 -12.36 6.72
C GLY A 51 11.91 -11.03 7.47
N ASN A 52 12.64 -10.83 8.58
CA ASN A 52 12.72 -9.53 9.22
C ASN A 52 13.68 -8.64 8.43
N ARG A 53 13.30 -7.38 8.20
CA ARG A 53 14.07 -6.40 7.44
C ARG A 53 14.57 -5.27 8.33
N TYR A 54 15.88 -5.21 8.55
CA TYR A 54 16.55 -4.06 9.14
C TYR A 54 17.05 -3.11 8.05
N GLU A 55 16.94 -1.81 8.28
CA GLU A 55 17.47 -0.75 7.44
C GLU A 55 18.11 0.33 8.32
N GLY A 56 19.40 0.56 8.18
CA GLY A 56 20.11 1.47 9.07
C GLY A 56 21.62 1.36 8.98
N GLN A 57 22.28 1.75 10.07
CA GLN A 57 23.74 1.72 10.17
C GLN A 57 24.25 0.33 10.55
N PHE A 58 25.42 -0.03 10.00
CA PHE A 58 26.16 -1.25 10.25
C PHE A 58 27.61 -0.93 10.60
N VAL A 59 28.19 -1.75 11.48
CA VAL A 59 29.62 -1.79 11.76
C VAL A 59 30.03 -3.26 11.74
N ALA A 60 31.02 -3.60 10.92
CA ALA A 60 31.55 -4.96 10.78
C ALA A 60 30.48 -6.04 10.53
N GLY A 61 29.51 -5.74 9.64
CA GLY A 61 28.42 -6.66 9.29
C GLY A 61 27.23 -6.64 10.24
N VAL A 62 27.30 -5.88 11.34
CA VAL A 62 26.30 -5.95 12.42
C VAL A 62 25.54 -4.62 12.55
N PRO A 63 24.20 -4.64 12.69
CA PRO A 63 23.42 -3.43 12.97
C PRO A 63 23.96 -2.66 14.18
N ASN A 64 24.41 -1.43 13.96
CA ASN A 64 25.02 -0.60 15.01
C ASN A 64 24.83 0.88 14.66
N GLY A 65 24.18 1.64 15.54
CA GLY A 65 23.74 3.02 15.29
C GLY A 65 22.22 3.15 15.12
N GLU A 66 21.75 4.21 14.46
CA GLU A 66 20.31 4.40 14.21
C GLU A 66 19.81 3.52 13.07
N GLY A 67 18.63 2.92 13.24
CA GLY A 67 18.03 2.08 12.23
C GLY A 67 16.55 1.81 12.44
N ARG A 68 15.96 1.08 11.49
CA ARG A 68 14.56 0.69 11.45
C ARG A 68 14.45 -0.82 11.18
N LEU A 69 13.82 -1.55 12.08
CA LEU A 69 13.57 -2.99 11.96
C LEU A 69 12.09 -3.25 11.74
N LEU A 70 11.74 -3.80 10.58
CA LEU A 70 10.43 -4.38 10.28
C LEU A 70 10.50 -5.90 10.56
N SER A 71 9.72 -6.38 11.51
CA SER A 71 9.57 -7.83 11.71
C SER A 71 8.66 -8.42 10.65
N ARG A 72 8.81 -9.72 10.36
CA ARG A 72 7.88 -10.48 9.52
C ARG A 72 6.42 -10.41 10.03
N THR A 73 6.24 -10.17 11.32
CA THR A 73 4.91 -10.00 11.93
C THR A 73 4.32 -8.61 11.76
N GLY A 74 5.02 -7.66 11.10
CA GLY A 74 4.56 -6.31 10.83
C GLY A 74 4.94 -5.25 11.88
N GLU A 75 5.64 -5.62 12.96
CA GLU A 75 6.15 -4.67 13.96
C GLU A 75 7.33 -3.89 13.36
N ILE A 76 7.31 -2.56 13.49
CA ILE A 76 8.37 -1.66 13.06
C ILE A 76 8.97 -0.98 14.27
N PHE A 77 10.22 -1.22 14.57
CA PHE A 77 10.97 -0.43 15.55
C PHE A 77 11.89 0.55 14.83
N ALA A 78 11.86 1.83 15.20
CA ALA A 78 12.80 2.85 14.75
C ALA A 78 13.55 3.43 15.96
N GLY A 79 14.88 3.32 15.98
CA GLY A 79 15.72 3.82 17.07
C GLY A 79 17.13 3.23 17.03
N SER A 80 17.84 3.32 18.14
CA SER A 80 19.25 2.93 18.19
C SER A 80 19.45 1.41 18.38
N PHE A 81 20.54 0.90 17.80
CA PHE A 81 20.98 -0.49 17.84
C PHE A 81 22.45 -0.56 18.28
N VAL A 82 22.78 -1.59 19.06
CA VAL A 82 24.14 -1.93 19.45
C VAL A 82 24.31 -3.43 19.31
N ASP A 83 25.36 -3.87 18.60
CA ASP A 83 25.68 -5.28 18.35
C ASP A 83 24.50 -6.11 17.83
N GLY A 84 23.73 -5.55 16.90
CA GLY A 84 22.61 -6.23 16.27
C GLY A 84 21.29 -6.14 17.04
N LEU A 85 21.31 -5.57 18.24
CA LEU A 85 20.19 -5.57 19.16
C LEU A 85 19.63 -4.17 19.37
N LYS A 86 18.30 -4.05 19.44
CA LYS A 86 17.61 -2.82 19.83
C LYS A 86 18.18 -2.34 21.17
N ASN A 87 18.68 -1.11 21.25
CA ASN A 87 19.33 -0.61 22.46
C ASN A 87 19.24 0.91 22.54
N GLY A 88 18.56 1.46 23.56
CA GLY A 88 18.32 2.89 23.69
C GLY A 88 16.83 3.25 23.60
N LYS A 89 16.52 4.50 23.30
CA LYS A 89 15.14 4.95 23.07
C LYS A 89 14.77 4.69 21.60
N GLY A 90 13.51 4.37 21.36
CA GLY A 90 12.97 4.24 20.01
C GLY A 90 11.47 4.42 19.96
N ARG A 91 10.91 4.33 18.77
CA ARG A 91 9.47 4.27 18.51
C ARG A 91 9.16 2.91 17.91
N THR A 92 8.30 2.15 18.59
CA THR A 92 7.77 0.89 18.06
C THR A 92 6.38 1.15 17.50
N ARG A 93 6.18 0.82 16.22
CA ARG A 93 4.88 0.70 15.56
C ARG A 93 4.52 -0.78 15.48
N LEU A 94 3.44 -1.22 16.10
CA LEU A 94 2.99 -2.61 15.96
C LEU A 94 2.40 -2.85 14.56
N ALA A 95 2.21 -4.12 14.18
CA ALA A 95 1.60 -4.52 12.90
C ALA A 95 0.25 -3.84 12.63
N GLY A 96 -0.52 -3.55 13.69
CA GLY A 96 -1.79 -2.81 13.65
C GLY A 96 -1.67 -1.29 13.73
N GLY A 97 -0.51 -0.70 13.43
CA GLY A 97 -0.33 0.75 13.29
C GLY A 97 -0.11 1.53 14.59
N THR A 98 -0.37 0.96 15.77
CA THR A 98 -0.12 1.62 17.07
C THR A 98 1.36 1.97 17.24
N VAL A 99 1.66 3.25 17.42
CA VAL A 99 3.03 3.74 17.68
C VAL A 99 3.18 4.12 19.14
N TYR A 100 4.23 3.62 19.79
CA TYR A 100 4.56 4.02 21.16
C TYR A 100 6.07 4.24 21.33
N ALA A 101 6.44 5.09 22.29
CA ALA A 101 7.84 5.26 22.67
C ALA A 101 8.28 4.05 23.49
N SER A 102 9.28 3.32 23.01
CA SER A 102 9.86 2.17 23.68
C SER A 102 11.29 2.47 24.11
N ARG A 103 11.74 1.78 25.16
CA ARG A 103 13.13 1.84 25.61
C ARG A 103 13.65 0.42 25.69
N TRP A 104 14.84 0.19 25.13
CA TRP A 104 15.44 -1.12 24.99
C TRP A 104 16.83 -1.14 25.63
N ALA A 105 17.20 -2.28 26.17
CA ALA A 105 18.54 -2.60 26.65
C ALA A 105 18.91 -3.97 26.08
N MET A 106 19.85 -3.98 25.13
CA MET A 106 20.38 -5.18 24.47
C MET A 106 19.28 -6.18 24.06
N GLY A 107 18.33 -5.71 23.25
CA GLY A 107 17.26 -6.54 22.68
C GLY A 107 16.12 -6.85 23.65
N ARG A 108 16.16 -6.34 24.89
CA ARG A 108 15.05 -6.43 25.85
C ARG A 108 14.43 -5.07 26.09
N GLU A 109 13.12 -5.00 25.97
CA GLU A 109 12.38 -3.78 26.30
C GLU A 109 12.41 -3.53 27.82
N VAL A 110 12.74 -2.30 28.24
CA VAL A 110 12.96 -1.91 29.63
C VAL A 110 12.13 -0.68 30.03
N GLY A 111 11.10 -0.90 30.85
CA GLY A 111 10.32 0.20 31.46
C GLY A 111 9.24 0.81 30.57
N GLY A 112 8.73 0.05 29.59
CA GLY A 112 7.46 0.31 28.91
C GLY A 112 6.49 -0.85 29.15
N SER A 113 5.19 -0.56 29.25
CA SER A 113 4.14 -1.57 29.20
C SER A 113 3.90 -1.91 27.73
N ARG A 114 4.39 -3.07 27.27
CA ARG A 114 4.00 -3.62 25.98
C ARG A 114 2.47 -3.79 26.01
N PRO A 115 1.70 -3.27 25.03
CA PRO A 115 0.28 -3.62 24.93
C PRO A 115 0.18 -5.14 24.80
N ASP A 116 -0.60 -5.81 25.64
CA ASP A 116 -0.67 -7.29 25.66
C ASP A 116 -1.43 -7.78 24.41
N VAL A 117 -0.79 -8.64 23.61
CA VAL A 117 -1.20 -8.93 22.20
C VAL A 117 -1.88 -10.31 22.05
N LEU A 118 -2.30 -10.97 23.13
CA LEU A 118 -2.75 -12.38 23.07
C LEU A 118 -4.14 -12.68 23.66
N ALA A 119 -5.02 -11.69 23.82
CA ALA A 119 -6.41 -11.94 24.20
C ALA A 119 -7.30 -12.25 22.97
N ASP A 120 -7.33 -13.54 22.62
CA ASP A 120 -8.39 -14.31 21.95
C ASP A 120 -9.28 -13.59 20.89
N ALA A 121 -9.11 -13.98 19.63
CA ALA A 121 -9.85 -13.53 18.45
C ALA A 121 -11.35 -13.92 18.43
N ARG A 122 -11.97 -14.24 19.56
CA ARG A 122 -13.43 -14.50 19.66
C ARG A 122 -14.11 -13.90 20.89
N VAL A 123 -13.38 -13.26 21.79
CA VAL A 123 -13.95 -12.67 23.01
C VAL A 123 -13.31 -11.32 23.21
N GLY A 124 -14.11 -10.26 23.18
CA GLY A 124 -13.67 -8.92 23.55
C GLY A 124 -12.99 -9.00 24.92
N GLY A 125 -11.68 -8.75 24.95
CA GLY A 125 -10.90 -8.84 26.19
C GLY A 125 -11.59 -8.10 27.33
N LEU A 126 -11.52 -8.68 28.53
CA LEU A 126 -12.20 -8.19 29.73
C LEU A 126 -11.84 -6.72 30.01
N LEU A 127 -12.79 -5.81 29.79
CA LEU A 127 -12.73 -4.46 30.35
C LEU A 127 -12.82 -4.58 31.88
N LYS A 128 -11.88 -3.95 32.62
CA LYS A 128 -12.00 -3.78 34.08
C LYS A 128 -13.35 -3.17 34.40
N ALA A 129 -13.99 -3.67 35.46
CA ALA A 129 -15.32 -3.27 35.90
C ALA A 129 -15.47 -1.74 35.87
N GLN A 130 -16.29 -1.24 34.94
CA GLN A 130 -16.72 0.15 34.99
C GLN A 130 -17.62 0.24 36.22
N THR A 131 -17.27 1.11 37.16
CA THR A 131 -17.99 1.28 38.43
C THR A 131 -19.43 1.71 38.15
N GLY A 132 -20.36 0.76 38.20
CA GLY A 132 -21.77 1.00 37.93
C GLY A 132 -22.71 0.10 38.73
N GLY A 133 -22.40 -1.19 38.92
CA GLY A 133 -23.35 -2.12 39.53
C GLY A 133 -24.53 -2.41 38.59
N GLY A 134 -25.24 -3.51 38.81
CA GLY A 134 -26.50 -3.81 38.09
C GLY A 134 -26.35 -4.75 36.89
N ASP A 135 -27.27 -4.63 35.92
CA ASP A 135 -27.32 -5.47 34.72
C ASP A 135 -26.08 -5.25 33.82
N ALA A 136 -25.52 -4.04 33.78
CA ALA A 136 -24.33 -3.70 32.99
C ALA A 136 -23.08 -4.52 33.35
N ASP A 137 -22.85 -4.84 34.63
CA ASP A 137 -21.67 -5.59 35.11
C ASP A 137 -21.62 -7.02 34.56
N LYS A 138 -22.78 -7.54 34.15
CA LYS A 138 -22.93 -8.89 33.62
C LYS A 138 -22.81 -8.91 32.11
N VAL A 139 -22.73 -7.78 31.44
CA VAL A 139 -22.79 -7.69 29.97
C VAL A 139 -21.43 -7.36 29.37
N GLU A 140 -21.06 -8.17 28.38
CA GLU A 140 -19.94 -7.94 27.49
C GLU A 140 -20.46 -7.45 26.14
N ILE A 141 -19.78 -6.44 25.57
CA ILE A 141 -20.08 -5.89 24.25
C ILE A 141 -18.87 -6.11 23.36
N GLY A 142 -19.04 -6.87 22.29
CA GLY A 142 -18.06 -7.08 21.24
C GLY A 142 -18.48 -6.41 19.95
N VAL A 143 -17.50 -5.90 19.20
CA VAL A 143 -17.68 -5.41 17.83
C VAL A 143 -16.71 -6.19 16.94
N ALA A 144 -17.22 -6.77 15.87
CA ALA A 144 -16.45 -7.62 14.97
C ALA A 144 -16.95 -7.48 13.54
N VAL A 145 -16.08 -7.68 12.54
CA VAL A 145 -16.50 -7.78 11.14
C VAL A 145 -17.37 -9.02 10.93
N ASP A 146 -18.47 -8.87 10.18
CA ASP A 146 -19.33 -9.98 9.76
C ASP A 146 -18.60 -10.80 8.69
N GLN A 147 -17.95 -11.89 9.13
CA GLN A 147 -17.13 -12.75 8.27
C GLN A 147 -17.89 -13.36 7.09
N ARG A 148 -19.20 -13.56 7.22
CA ARG A 148 -19.98 -14.15 6.13
C ARG A 148 -20.27 -13.12 5.04
N MET A 149 -20.52 -11.87 5.42
CA MET A 149 -20.74 -10.80 4.44
C MET A 149 -19.44 -10.30 3.83
N THR A 150 -18.38 -10.15 4.62
CA THR A 150 -17.09 -9.67 4.11
C THR A 150 -16.56 -10.57 2.99
N GLN A 151 -16.71 -11.90 3.12
CA GLN A 151 -16.29 -12.86 2.08
C GLN A 151 -17.13 -12.82 0.80
N GLN A 152 -18.33 -12.26 0.85
CA GLN A 152 -19.23 -12.10 -0.31
C GLN A 152 -19.21 -10.67 -0.88
N SER A 153 -18.45 -9.77 -0.25
CA SER A 153 -18.33 -8.37 -0.67
C SER A 153 -17.06 -8.19 -1.49
N ASP A 154 -17.12 -7.32 -2.49
CA ASP A 154 -15.93 -6.97 -3.29
C ASP A 154 -14.85 -6.35 -2.40
N MET A 155 -15.27 -5.46 -1.50
CA MET A 155 -14.39 -4.89 -0.48
C MET A 155 -14.46 -5.73 0.81
N GLN A 156 -13.32 -6.33 1.16
CA GLN A 156 -13.19 -7.15 2.35
C GLN A 156 -12.53 -6.37 3.49
N TYR A 157 -13.15 -6.43 4.66
CA TYR A 157 -12.63 -5.90 5.91
C TYR A 157 -12.27 -7.04 6.87
N GLN A 158 -11.35 -6.74 7.77
CA GLN A 158 -11.00 -7.56 8.93
C GLN A 158 -11.00 -6.71 10.20
N HIS A 159 -10.89 -7.36 11.36
CA HIS A 159 -10.80 -6.67 12.64
C HIS A 159 -9.71 -7.25 13.54
N LEU A 160 -9.15 -6.39 14.37
CA LEU A 160 -8.17 -6.71 15.39
C LEU A 160 -8.69 -6.23 16.74
N VAL A 161 -8.83 -7.14 17.71
CA VAL A 161 -9.21 -6.81 19.09
C VAL A 161 -7.94 -6.69 19.92
N ARG A 162 -7.77 -5.57 20.61
CA ARG A 162 -6.69 -5.31 21.58
C ARG A 162 -7.29 -5.16 22.98
N ASP A 163 -6.46 -5.01 24.00
CA ASP A 163 -6.93 -4.85 25.38
C ASP A 163 -7.77 -3.57 25.57
N GLU A 164 -7.36 -2.48 24.94
CA GLU A 164 -7.99 -1.16 25.13
C GLU A 164 -8.99 -0.80 24.03
N ASP A 165 -8.88 -1.37 22.83
CA ASP A 165 -9.67 -0.96 21.67
C ASP A 165 -9.81 -2.08 20.61
N ILE A 166 -10.56 -1.79 19.55
CA ILE A 166 -10.79 -2.65 18.39
C ILE A 166 -10.44 -1.85 17.13
N ALA A 167 -9.75 -2.43 16.17
CA ALA A 167 -9.53 -1.82 14.86
C ALA A 167 -10.27 -2.60 13.78
N ILE A 168 -10.94 -1.91 12.85
CA ILE A 168 -11.57 -2.48 11.64
C ILE A 168 -10.92 -1.83 10.42
N TYR A 169 -10.37 -2.62 9.51
CA TYR A 169 -9.56 -2.13 8.38
C TYR A 169 -9.62 -3.08 7.17
N PRO A 170 -9.22 -2.63 5.96
CA PRO A 170 -9.16 -3.47 4.77
C PRO A 170 -8.34 -4.75 4.98
N GLN A 171 -8.81 -5.85 4.41
CA GLN A 171 -8.07 -7.11 4.42
C GLN A 171 -6.92 -7.13 3.40
N SER A 172 -7.09 -6.44 2.27
CA SER A 172 -6.09 -6.40 1.19
C SER A 172 -4.84 -5.63 1.59
N ASP A 173 -3.67 -6.26 1.44
CA ASP A 173 -2.37 -5.62 1.65
C ASP A 173 -2.16 -4.45 0.69
N GLN A 174 -2.58 -4.58 -0.56
CA GLN A 174 -2.50 -3.50 -1.56
C GLN A 174 -3.25 -2.24 -1.10
N TYR A 175 -4.46 -2.38 -0.57
CA TYR A 175 -5.23 -1.22 -0.09
C TYR A 175 -4.66 -0.66 1.20
N ASN A 176 -4.14 -1.51 2.09
CA ASN A 176 -3.44 -1.07 3.30
C ASN A 176 -2.14 -0.32 2.96
N ASP A 177 -1.39 -0.79 1.98
CA ASP A 177 -0.17 -0.14 1.51
C ASP A 177 -0.45 1.19 0.81
N SER A 178 -1.48 1.24 -0.04
CA SER A 178 -1.92 2.47 -0.70
C SER A 178 -2.37 3.51 0.33
N TRP A 179 -3.13 3.07 1.34
CA TRP A 179 -3.54 3.89 2.46
C TRP A 179 -2.36 4.40 3.26
N ASN A 180 -1.38 3.55 3.58
CA ASN A 180 -0.26 3.93 4.45
C ASN A 180 0.91 4.60 3.70
N GLY A 181 0.94 4.51 2.36
CA GLY A 181 2.10 4.90 1.54
C GLY A 181 3.34 4.08 1.84
N THR A 182 3.17 2.81 2.19
CA THR A 182 4.27 1.90 2.55
C THR A 182 4.64 0.94 1.43
N GLY A 183 3.74 0.73 0.48
CA GLY A 183 3.96 -0.15 -0.66
C GLY A 183 4.51 0.58 -1.88
N GLN A 184 4.64 -0.19 -2.95
CA GLN A 184 5.00 0.34 -4.27
C GLN A 184 3.74 0.88 -4.96
N ILE A 185 3.88 2.02 -5.64
CA ILE A 185 2.82 2.55 -6.50
C ILE A 185 2.56 1.55 -7.61
N ALA A 186 1.29 1.14 -7.72
CA ALA A 186 0.88 0.17 -8.70
C ALA A 186 0.75 0.79 -10.10
N THR A 187 1.02 -0.02 -11.11
CA THR A 187 0.77 0.28 -12.52
C THR A 187 -0.60 -0.26 -12.94
N GLY A 188 -1.25 0.45 -13.86
CA GLY A 188 -2.58 0.12 -14.34
C GLY A 188 -3.70 0.65 -13.44
N ASN A 189 -4.93 0.27 -13.79
CA ASN A 189 -6.13 0.80 -13.15
C ASN A 189 -6.54 0.01 -11.90
N VAL A 190 -5.77 0.17 -10.83
CA VAL A 190 -5.91 -0.63 -9.61
C VAL A 190 -7.11 -0.27 -8.73
N TYR A 191 -7.83 0.80 -9.05
CA TYR A 191 -9.02 1.22 -8.31
C TYR A 191 -10.30 1.15 -9.17
N GLU A 192 -10.20 0.70 -10.42
CA GLU A 192 -11.36 0.40 -11.27
C GLU A 192 -11.86 -1.03 -11.06
N GLY A 193 -13.10 -1.29 -11.49
CA GLY A 193 -13.74 -2.61 -11.41
C GLY A 193 -14.58 -2.86 -10.16
N MET A 194 -14.45 -2.04 -9.11
CA MET A 194 -15.32 -2.09 -7.93
C MET A 194 -16.34 -0.94 -7.96
N ASP A 195 -17.62 -1.26 -7.70
CA ASP A 195 -18.62 -0.24 -7.39
C ASP A 195 -18.40 0.27 -5.95
N TRP A 196 -17.60 1.31 -5.84
CA TRP A 196 -17.25 1.93 -4.55
C TRP A 196 -18.46 2.58 -3.84
N GLU A 197 -19.57 2.85 -4.53
CA GLU A 197 -20.82 3.29 -3.89
C GLU A 197 -21.53 2.10 -3.21
N ALA A 198 -21.27 0.87 -3.68
CA ALA A 198 -21.83 -0.37 -3.16
C ALA A 198 -20.84 -1.19 -2.30
N ALA A 199 -19.74 -0.58 -1.84
CA ALA A 199 -18.70 -1.22 -1.02
C ALA A 199 -18.71 -0.80 0.48
N PRO A 200 -19.76 -1.13 1.26
CA PRO A 200 -19.80 -0.85 2.70
C PRO A 200 -18.96 -1.87 3.49
N ALA A 201 -18.64 -1.54 4.74
CA ALA A 201 -18.16 -2.53 5.71
C ALA A 201 -19.32 -3.15 6.49
N PHE A 202 -19.29 -4.46 6.69
CA PHE A 202 -20.29 -5.16 7.50
C PHE A 202 -19.72 -5.57 8.86
N ALA A 203 -20.41 -5.19 9.93
CA ALA A 203 -20.00 -5.51 11.29
C ALA A 203 -21.17 -6.03 12.14
N GLU A 204 -20.85 -6.83 13.14
CA GLU A 204 -21.77 -7.29 14.17
C GLU A 204 -21.37 -6.70 15.53
N VAL A 205 -22.37 -6.18 16.23
CA VAL A 205 -22.27 -5.78 17.63
C VAL A 205 -22.97 -6.85 18.45
N GLY A 206 -22.18 -7.63 19.18
CA GLY A 206 -22.67 -8.71 20.04
C GLY A 206 -22.71 -8.27 21.50
N LEU A 207 -23.89 -8.38 22.12
CA LEU A 207 -24.06 -8.27 23.57
C LEU A 207 -24.27 -9.67 24.13
N LYS A 208 -23.54 -10.05 25.17
CA LYS A 208 -23.73 -11.33 25.87
C LYS A 208 -23.60 -11.16 27.37
N THR A 209 -24.43 -11.86 28.13
CA THR A 209 -24.30 -11.92 29.58
C THR A 209 -23.28 -12.98 29.98
N SER A 210 -22.30 -12.65 30.82
CA SER A 210 -21.23 -13.54 31.28
C SER A 210 -21.75 -14.73 32.10
N ASP A 211 -22.86 -14.55 32.83
CA ASP A 211 -23.49 -15.55 33.69
C ASP A 211 -24.74 -16.22 33.07
N ARG A 212 -25.06 -15.90 31.81
CA ARG A 212 -26.28 -16.32 31.09
C ARG A 212 -27.60 -15.82 31.70
N SER A 213 -27.56 -14.89 32.65
CA SER A 213 -28.76 -14.26 33.19
C SER A 213 -29.49 -13.45 32.11
N LYS A 214 -30.75 -13.08 32.37
CA LYS A 214 -31.51 -12.22 31.46
C LYS A 214 -31.54 -10.79 32.03
N VAL A 215 -30.97 -9.86 31.28
CA VAL A 215 -30.98 -8.42 31.56
C VAL A 215 -32.02 -7.72 30.69
N LYS A 216 -32.50 -6.54 31.09
CA LYS A 216 -33.46 -5.76 30.30
C LYS A 216 -32.77 -4.57 29.63
N LEU A 217 -32.46 -4.72 28.34
CA LEU A 217 -31.85 -3.67 27.51
C LEU A 217 -32.91 -2.61 27.16
N ASP A 218 -32.67 -1.36 27.50
CA ASP A 218 -33.56 -0.24 27.17
C ASP A 218 -33.25 0.33 25.79
N SER A 219 -32.00 0.73 25.56
CA SER A 219 -31.53 1.29 24.29
C SER A 219 -30.09 0.88 23.98
N LEU A 220 -29.72 1.01 22.72
CA LEU A 220 -28.36 0.83 22.22
C LEU A 220 -28.03 2.03 21.35
N GLU A 221 -26.83 2.57 21.50
CA GLU A 221 -26.35 3.70 20.73
C GLU A 221 -24.87 3.55 20.39
N MET A 222 -24.47 4.14 19.27
CA MET A 222 -23.08 4.29 18.88
C MET A 222 -22.65 5.73 19.19
N LYS A 223 -21.68 5.88 20.08
CA LYS A 223 -21.05 7.16 20.41
C LYS A 223 -19.84 7.34 19.51
N VAL A 224 -19.93 8.27 18.56
CA VAL A 224 -18.83 8.59 17.64
C VAL A 224 -18.06 9.78 18.19
N ALA A 225 -16.83 9.54 18.61
CA ALA A 225 -15.93 10.57 19.12
C ALA A 225 -15.40 11.44 17.98
N ALA A 226 -14.97 10.82 16.87
CA ALA A 226 -14.41 11.52 15.73
C ALA A 226 -14.69 10.77 14.42
N SER A 227 -14.76 11.52 13.31
CA SER A 227 -15.11 11.02 11.99
C SER A 227 -14.38 11.86 10.95
N ASP A 228 -13.11 11.51 10.73
CA ASP A 228 -12.14 12.39 10.08
C ASP A 228 -11.84 11.94 8.66
N ALA A 229 -11.68 12.91 7.77
CA ALA A 229 -11.24 12.65 6.40
C ALA A 229 -9.79 12.13 6.38
N TYR A 230 -9.51 11.18 5.50
CA TYR A 230 -8.16 10.73 5.23
C TYR A 230 -7.67 11.33 3.90
N ARG A 231 -6.79 12.33 3.98
CA ARG A 231 -6.34 13.17 2.85
C ARG A 231 -5.09 12.70 2.13
N LYS A 232 -4.54 11.54 2.48
CA LYS A 232 -3.34 11.06 1.80
C LYS A 232 -3.61 10.82 0.30
N PRO A 233 -2.74 11.29 -0.61
CA PRO A 233 -2.77 10.87 -2.01
C PRO A 233 -2.61 9.35 -2.15
N MET A 234 -3.35 8.77 -3.10
CA MET A 234 -3.31 7.35 -3.45
C MET A 234 -2.99 7.28 -4.93
N LEU A 235 -1.72 7.03 -5.25
CA LEU A 235 -1.20 7.18 -6.59
C LEU A 235 -1.25 5.84 -7.33
N SER A 236 -1.49 5.91 -8.64
CA SER A 236 -1.27 4.82 -9.59
C SER A 236 -0.61 5.36 -10.85
N ILE A 237 0.08 4.50 -11.58
CA ILE A 237 0.68 4.85 -12.87
C ILE A 237 -0.16 4.24 -13.99
N SER A 238 -0.69 5.10 -14.87
CA SER A 238 -1.30 4.68 -16.12
C SER A 238 -0.29 4.86 -17.24
N GLU A 239 0.23 3.75 -17.74
CA GLU A 239 1.21 3.71 -18.81
C GLU A 239 0.55 4.05 -20.15
N HIS A 240 1.27 4.82 -20.98
CA HIS A 240 0.75 5.14 -22.30
C HIS A 240 1.33 4.20 -23.35
N TYR A 241 0.42 3.55 -24.09
CA TYR A 241 0.74 2.70 -25.23
C TYR A 241 0.06 3.24 -26.48
N GLY A 242 0.45 2.76 -27.66
CA GLY A 242 -0.35 3.00 -28.85
C GLY A 242 -0.19 4.38 -29.49
N CYS A 243 -0.99 4.61 -30.54
CA CYS A 243 -1.19 5.87 -31.26
C CYS A 243 0.00 6.41 -32.07
N VAL A 244 1.21 6.46 -31.49
CA VAL A 244 2.47 6.83 -32.14
C VAL A 244 3.59 5.86 -31.75
N GLY A 245 4.63 5.78 -32.57
CA GLY A 245 5.74 4.86 -32.35
C GLY A 245 6.57 5.20 -31.12
N PHE A 246 6.76 6.48 -30.81
CA PHE A 246 7.49 6.95 -29.64
C PHE A 246 6.54 7.68 -28.69
N ARG A 247 6.24 7.06 -27.53
CA ARG A 247 5.32 7.60 -26.53
C ARG A 247 5.95 7.51 -25.14
N PRO A 248 6.93 8.37 -24.82
CA PRO A 248 7.70 8.31 -23.58
C PRO A 248 6.95 8.97 -22.42
N ASP A 249 5.63 8.82 -22.38
CA ASP A 249 4.75 9.50 -21.45
C ASP A 249 3.99 8.46 -20.63
N PHE A 250 3.66 8.79 -19.39
CA PHE A 250 2.71 8.06 -18.58
C PHE A 250 1.95 9.05 -17.72
N SER A 251 0.79 8.66 -17.20
CA SER A 251 0.05 9.48 -16.25
C SER A 251 0.24 8.96 -14.84
N ILE A 252 0.35 9.88 -13.89
CA ILE A 252 0.14 9.57 -12.47
C ILE A 252 -1.30 9.95 -12.16
N VAL A 253 -2.10 8.99 -11.73
CA VAL A 253 -3.49 9.21 -11.33
C VAL A 253 -3.57 9.24 -9.81
N ASN A 254 -4.25 10.23 -9.25
CA ASN A 254 -4.48 10.35 -7.81
C ASN A 254 -5.93 10.00 -7.48
N ASN A 255 -6.11 8.82 -6.92
CA ASN A 255 -7.35 8.33 -6.35
C ASN A 255 -7.46 8.63 -4.84
N GLY A 256 -6.53 9.40 -4.28
CA GLY A 256 -6.59 9.92 -2.92
C GLY A 256 -7.42 11.20 -2.83
N TRP A 257 -7.71 11.60 -1.60
CA TRP A 257 -8.61 12.74 -1.32
C TRP A 257 -7.90 14.05 -0.98
N GLY A 258 -6.57 14.07 -1.03
CA GLY A 258 -5.76 15.26 -0.94
C GLY A 258 -4.77 15.36 -2.09
N ASP A 259 -4.22 16.55 -2.25
CA ASP A 259 -3.32 16.88 -3.35
C ASP A 259 -1.90 16.39 -3.08
N ALA A 260 -1.24 15.91 -4.12
CA ALA A 260 0.21 15.75 -4.10
C ALA A 260 0.85 17.10 -4.43
N LYS A 261 1.76 17.56 -3.58
CA LYS A 261 2.44 18.86 -3.70
C LYS A 261 3.93 18.69 -3.88
N ASP A 262 4.49 19.52 -4.76
CA ASP A 262 5.93 19.64 -5.02
C ASP A 262 6.60 18.30 -5.35
N MET A 263 5.90 17.45 -6.11
CA MET A 263 6.36 16.11 -6.43
C MET A 263 7.63 16.16 -7.28
N LYS A 264 8.61 15.34 -6.87
CA LYS A 264 9.83 15.05 -7.62
C LYS A 264 9.91 13.56 -7.90
N MET A 265 10.21 13.24 -9.15
CA MET A 265 10.45 11.88 -9.58
C MET A 265 11.96 11.64 -9.64
N SER A 266 12.43 10.60 -8.96
CA SER A 266 13.74 10.00 -9.20
C SER A 266 13.54 8.71 -9.99
N ILE A 267 14.24 8.54 -11.12
CA ILE A 267 14.05 7.42 -12.04
C ILE A 267 15.39 6.84 -12.50
N GLN A 268 15.45 5.53 -12.64
CA GLN A 268 16.56 4.77 -13.21
C GLN A 268 16.00 3.73 -14.18
N PHE A 269 16.76 3.39 -15.22
CA PHE A 269 16.43 2.32 -16.15
C PHE A 269 17.16 1.04 -15.75
N THR A 270 16.52 -0.10 -15.91
CA THR A 270 17.09 -1.38 -15.48
C THR A 270 16.58 -2.52 -16.35
N ALA A 271 17.36 -3.60 -16.45
CA ALA A 271 16.85 -4.85 -16.98
C ALA A 271 15.97 -5.50 -15.93
N VAL A 272 15.02 -6.34 -16.34
CA VAL A 272 14.16 -7.09 -15.41
C VAL A 272 14.14 -8.58 -15.77
N ASP A 273 13.91 -9.44 -14.79
CA ASP A 273 13.61 -10.84 -15.04
C ASP A 273 12.14 -11.04 -15.48
N ASP A 274 11.76 -12.30 -15.72
CA ASP A 274 10.40 -12.67 -16.13
C ASP A 274 9.32 -12.30 -15.09
N GLU A 275 9.72 -12.06 -13.84
CA GLU A 275 8.86 -11.64 -12.72
C GLU A 275 8.81 -10.11 -12.57
N GLY A 276 9.50 -9.36 -13.45
CA GLY A 276 9.57 -7.90 -13.43
C GLY A 276 10.49 -7.35 -12.34
N ASN A 277 11.38 -8.17 -11.77
CA ASN A 277 12.35 -7.74 -10.77
C ASN A 277 13.62 -7.19 -11.43
N PRO A 278 14.17 -6.06 -10.94
CA PRO A 278 15.41 -5.49 -11.46
C PRO A 278 16.56 -6.49 -11.45
N THR A 279 17.27 -6.59 -12.56
CA THR A 279 18.47 -7.40 -12.74
C THR A 279 19.63 -6.55 -13.20
N GLY A 280 20.83 -6.84 -12.68
CA GLY A 280 22.04 -6.09 -13.00
C GLY A 280 22.06 -4.67 -12.42
N ASP A 281 23.04 -3.88 -12.87
CA ASP A 281 23.22 -2.51 -12.41
C ASP A 281 22.26 -1.57 -13.15
N PRO A 282 21.41 -0.80 -12.44
CA PRO A 282 20.55 0.18 -13.07
C PRO A 282 21.38 1.35 -13.64
N SER A 283 20.78 2.10 -14.56
CA SER A 283 21.37 3.34 -15.08
C SER A 283 21.67 4.31 -13.94
N ARG A 284 22.42 5.37 -14.23
CA ARG A 284 22.47 6.51 -13.30
C ARG A 284 21.06 7.02 -13.00
N MET A 285 20.90 7.64 -11.84
CA MET A 285 19.64 8.25 -11.43
C MET A 285 19.42 9.58 -12.13
N PHE A 286 18.21 9.76 -12.64
CA PHE A 286 17.71 11.03 -13.18
C PHE A 286 16.65 11.59 -12.26
N THR A 287 16.46 12.89 -12.31
CA THR A 287 15.45 13.58 -11.50
C THR A 287 14.63 14.50 -12.38
N LYS A 288 13.31 14.52 -12.16
CA LYS A 288 12.38 15.40 -12.84
C LYS A 288 11.40 16.00 -11.84
N ASP A 289 11.25 17.31 -11.89
CA ASP A 289 10.15 17.97 -11.17
C ASP A 289 8.83 17.67 -11.88
N VAL A 290 7.89 17.08 -11.14
CA VAL A 290 6.53 16.75 -11.60
C VAL A 290 5.56 17.87 -11.22
N GLY A 291 5.77 18.49 -10.05
CA GLY A 291 4.95 19.59 -9.56
C GLY A 291 3.78 19.12 -8.69
N SER A 292 2.70 19.90 -8.66
CA SER A 292 1.56 19.67 -7.76
C SER A 292 0.30 19.35 -8.56
N PHE A 293 -0.50 18.39 -8.10
CA PHE A 293 -1.72 17.96 -8.76
C PHE A 293 -2.74 17.34 -7.79
N GLY A 294 -4.02 17.47 -8.14
CA GLY A 294 -5.14 16.93 -7.37
C GLY A 294 -5.69 15.61 -7.94
N ASP A 295 -6.00 15.56 -9.24
CA ASP A 295 -6.62 14.37 -9.87
C ASP A 295 -5.60 13.49 -10.61
N GLY A 296 -4.59 14.10 -11.21
CA GLY A 296 -3.52 13.40 -11.90
C GLY A 296 -2.65 14.36 -12.71
N VAL A 297 -1.59 13.84 -13.31
CA VAL A 297 -0.66 14.58 -14.14
C VAL A 297 -0.01 13.67 -15.18
N ASP A 298 0.15 14.17 -16.40
CA ASP A 298 0.97 13.50 -17.42
C ASP A 298 2.45 13.82 -17.20
N VAL A 299 3.28 12.78 -17.19
CA VAL A 299 4.72 12.86 -16.99
C VAL A 299 5.41 12.40 -18.26
N SER A 300 6.02 13.35 -18.95
CA SER A 300 6.88 13.05 -20.09
C SER A 300 8.32 12.78 -19.64
N VAL A 301 8.86 11.61 -19.97
CA VAL A 301 10.28 11.29 -19.74
C VAL A 301 11.17 11.62 -20.94
N LYS A 302 10.66 12.26 -21.99
CA LYS A 302 11.46 12.66 -23.16
C LYS A 302 12.74 13.43 -22.79
N SER A 303 12.65 14.38 -21.86
CA SER A 303 13.82 15.15 -21.40
C SER A 303 14.85 14.26 -20.71
N VAL A 304 14.39 13.28 -19.94
CA VAL A 304 15.24 12.28 -19.27
C VAL A 304 15.93 11.41 -20.30
N LEU A 305 15.20 10.90 -21.31
CA LEU A 305 15.78 10.10 -22.40
C LEU A 305 16.79 10.90 -23.24
N THR A 306 16.52 12.18 -23.48
CA THR A 306 17.45 13.06 -24.21
C THR A 306 18.72 13.29 -23.40
N GLU A 307 18.61 13.50 -22.09
CA GLU A 307 19.75 13.58 -21.17
C GLU A 307 20.53 12.26 -21.12
N ALA A 308 19.84 11.13 -21.28
CA ALA A 308 20.43 9.80 -21.41
C ALA A 308 21.15 9.55 -22.75
N GLY A 309 21.10 10.52 -23.66
CA GLY A 309 21.74 10.44 -24.98
C GLY A 309 20.93 9.66 -26.02
N VAL A 310 19.64 9.44 -25.79
CA VAL A 310 18.70 8.92 -26.78
C VAL A 310 18.40 9.99 -27.83
N ASP A 311 18.43 9.63 -29.11
CA ASP A 311 18.00 10.48 -30.21
C ASP A 311 16.46 10.54 -30.29
N THR A 312 15.88 11.29 -29.36
CA THR A 312 14.42 11.44 -29.24
C THR A 312 13.80 12.15 -30.45
N ALA A 313 14.54 13.02 -31.13
CA ALA A 313 14.04 13.75 -32.31
C ALA A 313 13.78 12.81 -33.50
N SER A 314 14.67 11.84 -33.73
CA SER A 314 14.48 10.81 -34.75
C SER A 314 13.38 9.81 -34.38
N LEU A 315 13.18 9.54 -33.08
CA LEU A 315 12.08 8.67 -32.61
C LEU A 315 10.71 9.33 -32.77
N GLU A 316 10.58 10.63 -32.49
CA GLU A 316 9.32 11.38 -32.63
C GLU A 316 8.79 11.44 -34.07
N THR A 317 9.70 11.52 -35.04
CA THR A 317 9.35 11.61 -36.47
C THR A 317 9.47 10.28 -37.20
N GLY A 318 10.01 9.27 -36.51
CA GLY A 318 10.31 7.96 -37.05
C GLY A 318 9.06 7.11 -37.26
N ARG A 319 9.02 6.45 -38.42
CA ARG A 319 8.09 5.34 -38.72
C ARG A 319 8.91 4.08 -38.85
N PHE A 320 8.43 2.98 -38.28
CA PHE A 320 9.22 1.74 -38.16
C PHE A 320 8.44 0.55 -38.72
N PRO A 321 8.17 0.51 -40.03
CA PRO A 321 7.45 -0.60 -40.63
C PRO A 321 8.24 -1.90 -40.52
N CYS A 322 7.57 -2.98 -40.17
CA CYS A 322 8.11 -4.32 -40.11
C CYS A 322 7.24 -5.28 -40.95
N PRO A 323 7.82 -6.10 -41.84
CA PRO A 323 7.04 -6.90 -42.80
C PRO A 323 6.08 -7.92 -42.16
N SER A 324 6.43 -8.45 -40.99
CA SER A 324 5.63 -9.45 -40.26
C SER A 324 6.08 -9.53 -38.80
N VAL A 325 5.24 -10.13 -37.95
CA VAL A 325 5.57 -10.46 -36.55
C VAL A 325 6.82 -11.34 -36.46
N ASP A 326 6.99 -12.29 -37.39
CA ASP A 326 8.18 -13.16 -37.45
C ASP A 326 9.48 -12.39 -37.72
N SER A 327 9.39 -11.19 -38.30
CA SER A 327 10.53 -10.36 -38.66
C SER A 327 10.93 -9.38 -37.56
N LEU A 328 10.23 -9.34 -36.42
CA LEU A 328 10.41 -8.33 -35.38
C LEU A 328 11.85 -8.24 -34.88
N ASN A 329 12.51 -9.37 -34.61
CA ASN A 329 13.90 -9.36 -34.13
C ASN A 329 14.86 -8.66 -35.11
N VAL A 330 14.66 -8.85 -36.42
CA VAL A 330 15.46 -8.20 -37.47
C VAL A 330 15.14 -6.71 -37.53
N CYS A 331 13.85 -6.35 -37.49
CA CYS A 331 13.39 -4.96 -37.49
C CYS A 331 13.92 -4.18 -36.27
N ARG A 332 13.91 -4.79 -35.08
CA ARG A 332 14.47 -4.21 -33.85
C ARG A 332 15.98 -3.97 -33.98
N SER A 333 16.72 -4.95 -34.51
CA SER A 333 18.15 -4.79 -34.76
C SER A 333 18.46 -3.67 -35.76
N GLN A 334 17.65 -3.52 -36.81
CA GLN A 334 17.79 -2.41 -37.75
C GLN A 334 17.50 -1.06 -37.08
N LEU A 335 16.50 -1.01 -36.21
CA LEU A 335 16.15 0.18 -35.46
C LEU A 335 17.25 0.60 -34.49
N THR A 336 17.79 -0.32 -33.69
CA THR A 336 18.88 -0.04 -32.74
C THR A 336 20.19 0.35 -33.42
N ASN A 337 20.41 -0.07 -34.67
CA ASN A 337 21.53 0.40 -35.48
C ASN A 337 21.31 1.80 -36.07
N LYS A 338 20.05 2.20 -36.31
CA LYS A 338 19.69 3.48 -36.92
C LYS A 338 19.54 4.60 -35.90
N ILE A 339 19.03 4.27 -34.70
CA ILE A 339 18.74 5.22 -33.63
C ILE A 339 19.74 5.03 -32.51
N LYS A 340 20.32 6.14 -32.04
CA LYS A 340 21.18 6.13 -30.88
C LYS A 340 20.33 6.09 -29.61
N PHE A 341 20.52 5.07 -28.77
CA PHE A 341 19.83 4.93 -27.47
C PHE A 341 20.70 5.33 -26.27
N GLY A 342 21.93 5.79 -26.48
CA GLY A 342 22.77 6.33 -25.42
C GLY A 342 23.01 5.34 -24.26
N GLU A 343 22.94 5.84 -23.02
CA GLU A 343 23.18 5.02 -21.82
C GLU A 343 22.04 4.05 -21.48
N VAL A 344 20.90 4.13 -22.17
CA VAL A 344 19.77 3.22 -21.95
C VAL A 344 19.68 2.07 -22.94
N ALA A 345 20.63 1.99 -23.88
CA ALA A 345 20.66 0.93 -24.90
C ALA A 345 20.68 -0.48 -24.30
N ASP A 346 21.40 -0.66 -23.19
CA ASP A 346 21.55 -1.95 -22.51
C ASP A 346 20.30 -2.36 -21.71
N TYR A 347 19.34 -1.45 -21.54
CA TYR A 347 18.09 -1.69 -20.80
C TYR A 347 16.86 -1.80 -21.69
N LEU A 348 17.05 -1.79 -23.02
CA LEU A 348 15.97 -2.00 -23.97
C LEU A 348 15.38 -3.39 -23.80
N ALA A 349 14.07 -3.44 -23.61
CA ALA A 349 13.30 -4.67 -23.53
C ALA A 349 12.32 -4.76 -24.71
N ASP A 350 11.96 -5.99 -25.05
CA ASP A 350 11.04 -6.29 -26.14
C ASP A 350 9.67 -6.66 -25.56
N MET A 351 8.62 -5.95 -25.95
CA MET A 351 7.24 -6.23 -25.55
C MET A 351 6.36 -6.32 -26.81
N GLN A 352 6.11 -7.55 -27.30
CA GLN A 352 5.37 -7.79 -28.54
C GLN A 352 5.93 -6.95 -29.70
N GLN A 353 5.16 -6.00 -30.26
CA GLN A 353 5.58 -5.14 -31.37
C GLN A 353 6.35 -3.89 -30.89
N ALA A 354 6.35 -3.64 -29.59
CA ALA A 354 6.99 -2.50 -28.96
C ALA A 354 8.39 -2.83 -28.44
N MET A 355 9.23 -1.81 -28.42
CA MET A 355 10.43 -1.75 -27.62
C MET A 355 10.15 -0.83 -26.44
N THR A 356 10.49 -1.30 -25.24
CA THR A 356 10.24 -0.60 -23.99
C THR A 356 11.51 -0.40 -23.18
N LEU A 357 11.44 0.50 -22.20
CA LEU A 357 12.43 0.65 -21.15
C LEU A 357 11.75 0.42 -19.81
N ASN A 358 12.22 -0.57 -19.05
CA ASN A 358 11.77 -0.75 -17.68
C ASN A 358 12.46 0.28 -16.78
N ALA A 359 11.68 0.94 -15.95
CA ALA A 359 12.14 1.96 -15.05
C ALA A 359 11.72 1.66 -13.62
N ILE A 360 12.63 1.96 -12.70
CA ILE A 360 12.41 1.93 -11.26
C ILE A 360 12.71 3.30 -10.68
N GLY A 361 12.00 3.66 -9.62
CA GLY A 361 12.17 4.98 -9.07
C GLY A 361 11.39 5.21 -7.79
N LYS A 362 11.31 6.48 -7.41
CA LYS A 362 10.47 6.95 -6.32
C LYS A 362 9.88 8.32 -6.64
N PHE A 363 8.70 8.58 -6.10
CA PHE A 363 8.14 9.93 -6.01
C PHE A 363 8.30 10.45 -4.60
N ASP A 364 9.00 11.57 -4.47
CA ASP A 364 9.09 12.35 -3.25
C ASP A 364 8.08 13.50 -3.36
N TYR A 365 7.13 13.62 -2.43
CA TYR A 365 6.10 14.66 -2.45
C TYR A 365 5.61 15.00 -1.04
N SER A 366 4.83 16.08 -0.94
CA SER A 366 4.15 16.43 0.30
C SER A 366 2.63 16.47 0.14
N TRP A 367 1.91 16.30 1.24
CA TRP A 367 0.45 16.45 1.28
C TRP A 367 0.02 17.05 2.62
N SER A 368 -1.22 17.50 2.71
CA SER A 368 -1.75 18.16 3.91
C SER A 368 -3.05 17.53 4.35
N ASP A 369 -3.27 17.44 5.66
CA ASP A 369 -4.58 17.09 6.23
C ASP A 369 -5.48 18.34 6.39
N ASP A 370 -6.70 18.12 6.88
CA ASP A 370 -7.69 19.17 7.09
C ASP A 370 -7.30 20.12 8.26
N GLU A 371 -6.34 19.72 9.11
CA GLU A 371 -5.78 20.53 10.20
C GLU A 371 -4.59 21.38 9.75
N GLY A 372 -4.14 21.21 8.51
CA GLY A 372 -3.00 21.93 7.92
C GLY A 372 -1.64 21.34 8.25
N HIS A 373 -1.59 20.15 8.87
CA HIS A 373 -0.33 19.43 9.05
C HIS A 373 0.19 18.96 7.70
N VAL A 374 1.49 19.14 7.47
CA VAL A 374 2.16 18.75 6.23
C VAL A 374 2.96 17.47 6.46
N TYR A 375 2.72 16.48 5.61
CA TYR A 375 3.38 15.19 5.62
C TYR A 375 4.30 15.07 4.42
N GLN A 376 5.52 14.56 4.64
CA GLN A 376 6.47 14.23 3.58
C GLN A 376 6.37 12.74 3.29
N GLN A 377 6.31 12.40 2.00
CA GLN A 377 6.09 11.05 1.53
C GLN A 377 7.11 10.70 0.45
N SER A 378 7.58 9.45 0.47
CA SER A 378 8.48 8.89 -0.54
C SER A 378 8.00 7.49 -0.87
N GLU A 379 7.41 7.30 -2.05
CA GLU A 379 6.84 6.01 -2.47
C GLU A 379 7.58 5.48 -3.71
N PRO A 380 8.06 4.22 -3.68
CA PRO A 380 8.73 3.62 -4.82
C PRO A 380 7.72 3.28 -5.93
N PHE A 381 8.18 3.28 -7.17
CA PHE A 381 7.40 2.85 -8.33
C PHE A 381 8.24 2.00 -9.29
N ARG A 382 7.54 1.23 -10.12
CA ARG A 382 8.07 0.60 -11.32
C ARG A 382 7.15 0.94 -12.48
N THR A 383 7.68 1.07 -13.69
CA THR A 383 6.89 1.30 -14.90
C THR A 383 7.67 0.91 -16.15
N SER A 384 6.97 0.63 -17.24
CA SER A 384 7.49 0.38 -18.57
C SER A 384 7.18 1.58 -19.48
N ILE A 385 8.21 2.09 -20.15
CA ILE A 385 8.12 3.25 -21.05
C ILE A 385 8.26 2.78 -22.48
N THR A 386 7.27 3.07 -23.34
CA THR A 386 7.31 2.71 -24.76
C THR A 386 8.21 3.66 -25.55
N VAL A 387 9.32 3.16 -26.08
CA VAL A 387 10.31 3.96 -26.83
C VAL A 387 10.27 3.78 -28.34
N ALA A 388 9.71 2.67 -28.82
CA ALA A 388 9.43 2.49 -30.23
C ALA A 388 8.33 1.44 -30.42
N VAL A 389 7.52 1.57 -31.47
CA VAL A 389 6.61 0.50 -31.90
C VAL A 389 6.84 0.19 -33.36
N LEU A 390 7.01 -1.10 -33.66
CA LEU A 390 7.19 -1.62 -35.01
C LEU A 390 5.82 -1.88 -35.65
N GLU A 391 5.59 -1.33 -36.84
CA GLU A 391 4.29 -1.38 -37.51
C GLU A 391 4.18 -2.71 -38.28
N THR A 392 3.28 -3.61 -37.91
CA THR A 392 3.04 -4.88 -38.62
C THR A 392 1.63 -4.94 -39.21
N PRO A 393 1.37 -5.71 -40.28
CA PRO A 393 0.01 -5.94 -40.79
C PRO A 393 -0.82 -6.76 -39.79
N GLU A 394 -1.98 -6.25 -39.35
CA GLU A 394 -2.80 -6.72 -38.22
C GLU A 394 -3.24 -8.20 -38.24
N GLU A 395 -3.27 -8.81 -37.06
CA GLU A 395 -4.46 -9.41 -36.42
C GLU A 395 -4.32 -9.21 -34.89
N MET A 396 -5.41 -8.92 -34.15
CA MET A 396 -5.69 -9.51 -32.82
C MET A 396 -7.05 -9.09 -32.25
N ALA A 397 -7.62 -9.99 -31.45
CA ALA A 397 -9.02 -10.10 -31.03
C ALA A 397 -9.39 -9.37 -29.73
N GLU A 398 -10.68 -9.06 -29.58
CA GLU A 398 -11.32 -8.44 -28.40
C GLU A 398 -11.70 -9.47 -27.32
N CYS A 399 -11.57 -9.07 -26.04
CA CYS A 399 -12.05 -9.83 -24.88
C CYS A 399 -13.17 -9.08 -24.15
N GLY A 400 -14.19 -9.82 -23.73
CA GLY A 400 -15.40 -9.32 -23.06
C GLY A 400 -15.32 -9.37 -21.54
N ASP A 401 -16.12 -8.51 -20.90
CA ASP A 401 -16.15 -8.27 -19.47
C ASP A 401 -17.26 -9.08 -18.76
N GLY A 402 -16.97 -9.57 -17.55
CA GLY A 402 -17.81 -10.50 -16.80
C GLY A 402 -18.13 -9.98 -15.39
N GLY A 403 -19.31 -9.42 -15.20
CA GLY A 403 -19.79 -8.93 -13.90
C GLY A 403 -20.38 -10.03 -13.01
N GLY A 404 -20.01 -10.01 -11.73
CA GLY A 404 -20.61 -10.81 -10.66
C GLY A 404 -21.68 -10.02 -9.88
N GLY A 405 -22.78 -10.68 -9.51
CA GLY A 405 -23.94 -10.08 -8.84
C GLY A 405 -23.88 -10.05 -7.32
N THR A 406 -24.76 -9.24 -6.73
CA THR A 406 -24.87 -8.98 -5.28
C THR A 406 -25.67 -10.06 -4.51
N PRO A 407 -25.33 -10.40 -3.25
CA PRO A 407 -26.11 -11.33 -2.41
C PRO A 407 -27.40 -10.74 -1.81
N GLU A 408 -28.35 -11.62 -1.53
CA GLU A 408 -29.69 -11.34 -1.01
C GLU A 408 -29.73 -10.62 0.37
N ALA A 409 -30.74 -9.75 0.52
CA ALA A 409 -30.86 -8.80 1.61
C ALA A 409 -31.22 -9.42 2.98
N MET A 410 -30.23 -9.48 3.87
CA MET A 410 -30.48 -9.50 5.32
C MET A 410 -30.71 -8.07 5.84
N ARG A 411 -31.50 -7.92 6.91
CA ARG A 411 -31.85 -6.61 7.48
C ARG A 411 -30.70 -6.03 8.32
N TYR A 412 -29.76 -5.33 7.70
CA TYR A 412 -28.75 -4.51 8.36
C TYR A 412 -29.31 -3.16 8.82
N GLN A 413 -28.70 -2.58 9.84
CA GLN A 413 -28.87 -1.16 10.18
C GLN A 413 -27.85 -0.36 9.37
N ASN A 414 -28.31 0.59 8.56
CA ASN A 414 -27.43 1.45 7.77
C ASN A 414 -26.82 2.52 8.69
N ILE A 415 -25.50 2.55 8.77
CA ILE A 415 -24.73 3.51 9.55
C ILE A 415 -23.88 4.32 8.59
N GLU A 416 -24.23 5.59 8.42
CA GLU A 416 -23.44 6.57 7.69
C GLU A 416 -22.58 7.35 8.70
N PHE A 417 -21.29 7.46 8.42
CA PHE A 417 -20.37 8.28 9.19
C PHE A 417 -20.12 9.61 8.47
N PRO A 418 -20.79 10.71 8.86
CA PRO A 418 -20.54 12.03 8.27
C PRO A 418 -19.13 12.53 8.60
N ILE A 419 -18.42 13.03 7.60
CA ILE A 419 -17.06 13.57 7.73
C ILE A 419 -17.03 14.90 8.47
N GLY A 420 -15.99 15.11 9.28
CA GLY A 420 -15.72 16.35 10.03
C GLY A 420 -16.58 16.50 11.28
N LYS A 421 -17.39 15.49 11.63
CA LYS A 421 -18.23 15.52 12.83
C LYS A 421 -17.55 14.82 14.00
N HIS A 422 -17.70 15.43 15.16
CA HIS A 422 -17.15 15.00 16.43
C HIS A 422 -18.27 14.91 17.47
N ASP A 423 -18.08 14.06 18.47
CA ASP A 423 -18.95 13.94 19.64
C ASP A 423 -20.46 13.85 19.31
N TYR A 424 -20.82 12.94 18.42
CA TYR A 424 -22.21 12.69 18.03
C TYR A 424 -22.64 11.26 18.32
N THR A 425 -23.95 11.02 18.33
CA THR A 425 -24.52 9.71 18.67
C THR A 425 -25.45 9.23 17.57
N ILE A 426 -25.35 7.95 17.23
CA ILE A 426 -26.22 7.27 16.30
C ILE A 426 -27.07 6.27 17.08
N ALA A 427 -28.39 6.45 17.07
CA ALA A 427 -29.31 5.53 17.73
C ALA A 427 -29.33 4.18 17.00
N MET A 428 -29.16 3.08 17.74
CA MET A 428 -29.21 1.72 17.21
C MET A 428 -30.50 1.02 17.70
N PRO A 429 -31.61 1.13 16.96
CA PRO A 429 -32.90 0.60 17.40
C PRO A 429 -32.86 -0.90 17.71
N VAL A 430 -33.07 -1.24 18.98
CA VAL A 430 -33.17 -2.62 19.45
C VAL A 430 -34.50 -3.22 18.96
N ARG A 431 -34.41 -4.32 18.21
CA ARG A 431 -35.57 -5.05 17.68
C ARG A 431 -35.84 -6.32 18.48
N GLY A 432 -37.12 -6.66 18.65
CA GLY A 432 -37.53 -7.89 19.32
C GLY A 432 -37.59 -7.77 20.85
N ASN A 433 -37.39 -8.88 21.56
CA ASN A 433 -37.48 -8.93 23.01
C ASN A 433 -36.29 -8.22 23.66
N LYS A 434 -36.57 -7.17 24.43
CA LYS A 434 -35.59 -6.40 25.20
C LYS A 434 -35.03 -7.13 26.43
N LYS A 435 -35.65 -8.25 26.84
CA LYS A 435 -35.13 -9.14 27.91
C LYS A 435 -34.18 -10.18 27.32
N ILE A 436 -32.88 -9.89 27.35
CA ILE A 436 -31.85 -10.60 26.59
C ILE A 436 -30.83 -11.28 27.51
N SER A 437 -30.31 -12.43 27.07
CA SER A 437 -29.04 -13.01 27.54
C SER A 437 -27.97 -12.94 26.45
N ALA A 438 -28.39 -12.75 25.20
CA ALA A 438 -27.56 -12.42 24.06
C ALA A 438 -28.37 -11.58 23.07
N TYR A 439 -27.70 -10.66 22.37
CA TYR A 439 -28.27 -9.83 21.32
C TYR A 439 -27.21 -9.52 20.26
N THR A 440 -27.58 -9.49 18.99
CA THR A 440 -26.68 -9.13 17.90
C THR A 440 -27.32 -8.04 17.06
N ALA A 441 -26.68 -6.87 17.00
CA ALA A 441 -27.00 -5.83 16.03
C ALA A 441 -26.08 -5.99 14.81
N ARG A 442 -26.64 -5.96 13.61
CA ARG A 442 -25.87 -6.04 12.36
C ARG A 442 -25.82 -4.67 11.69
N LEU A 443 -24.63 -4.22 11.35
CA LEU A 443 -24.34 -2.89 10.84
C LEU A 443 -23.83 -2.98 9.40
N LYS A 444 -24.39 -2.15 8.53
CA LYS A 444 -23.86 -1.82 7.21
C LYS A 444 -23.30 -0.40 7.32
N MET A 445 -21.97 -0.30 7.41
CA MET A 445 -21.24 0.91 7.73
C MET A 445 -20.59 1.49 6.48
N TRP A 446 -20.71 2.80 6.27
CA TRP A 446 -20.13 3.48 5.12
C TRP A 446 -19.89 4.97 5.39
N SER A 447 -19.09 5.60 4.54
CA SER A 447 -18.79 7.03 4.54
C SER A 447 -18.64 7.53 3.09
N SER A 448 -18.68 8.85 2.89
CA SER A 448 -18.60 9.46 1.55
C SER A 448 -17.21 9.39 0.92
N MET A 449 -16.17 9.05 1.69
CA MET A 449 -14.77 9.06 1.28
C MET A 449 -13.92 8.18 2.19
N SER A 450 -12.65 7.99 1.84
CA SER A 450 -11.64 7.43 2.74
C SER A 450 -11.58 8.22 4.05
N SER A 451 -11.81 7.56 5.17
CA SER A 451 -11.93 8.21 6.49
C SER A 451 -11.57 7.30 7.67
N ILE A 452 -11.33 7.94 8.82
CA ILE A 452 -11.05 7.27 10.09
C ILE A 452 -12.15 7.64 11.07
N HIS A 453 -12.83 6.64 11.62
CA HIS A 453 -13.92 6.84 12.58
C HIS A 453 -13.56 6.23 13.92
N SER A 454 -13.69 7.01 14.99
CA SER A 454 -13.49 6.56 16.37
C SER A 454 -14.83 6.51 17.07
N PHE A 455 -15.28 5.33 17.51
CA PHE A 455 -16.58 5.18 18.17
C PHE A 455 -16.59 4.12 19.28
N SER A 456 -17.60 4.15 20.15
CA SER A 456 -17.92 3.06 21.07
C SER A 456 -19.42 2.75 21.01
N ILE A 457 -19.81 1.57 21.49
CA ILE A 457 -21.21 1.18 21.62
C ILE A 457 -21.62 1.31 23.08
N ALA A 458 -22.66 2.08 23.37
CA ALA A 458 -23.24 2.18 24.70
C ALA A 458 -24.58 1.45 24.76
N ALA A 459 -24.69 0.49 25.68
CA ALA A 459 -25.91 -0.22 26.02
C ALA A 459 -26.48 0.33 27.32
N HIS A 460 -27.72 0.82 27.28
CA HIS A 460 -28.45 1.34 28.44
C HIS A 460 -29.44 0.29 28.92
N PHE A 461 -29.45 -0.02 30.20
CA PHE A 461 -30.35 -1.01 30.80
C PHE A 461 -31.49 -0.35 31.57
N ALA A 462 -32.58 -1.09 31.75
CA ALA A 462 -33.78 -0.57 32.41
C ALA A 462 -33.59 -0.28 33.90
N ASP A 463 -32.52 -0.77 34.53
CA ASP A 463 -32.11 -0.43 35.89
C ASP A 463 -31.30 0.87 35.97
N GLY A 464 -31.08 1.54 34.83
CA GLY A 464 -30.31 2.78 34.71
C GLY A 464 -28.80 2.57 34.57
N SER A 465 -28.32 1.31 34.61
CA SER A 465 -26.91 1.01 34.38
C SER A 465 -26.56 1.14 32.89
N VAL A 466 -25.31 1.50 32.60
CA VAL A 466 -24.80 1.68 31.23
C VAL A 466 -23.51 0.88 31.08
N ARG A 467 -23.39 0.17 29.96
CA ARG A 467 -22.18 -0.55 29.58
C ARG A 467 -21.66 -0.03 28.25
N GLU A 468 -20.39 0.31 28.18
CA GLU A 468 -19.74 0.68 26.92
C GLU A 468 -18.83 -0.44 26.41
N SER A 469 -18.76 -0.57 25.08
CA SER A 469 -17.76 -1.41 24.43
C SER A 469 -16.38 -0.79 24.54
N LYS A 470 -15.36 -1.56 24.16
CA LYS A 470 -14.07 -0.97 23.82
C LYS A 470 -14.26 0.09 22.72
N PRO A 471 -13.49 1.20 22.74
CA PRO A 471 -13.31 2.06 21.58
C PRO A 471 -13.01 1.25 20.32
N VAL A 472 -13.56 1.69 19.20
CA VAL A 472 -13.41 1.08 17.88
C VAL A 472 -12.87 2.14 16.94
N THR A 473 -11.73 1.85 16.32
CA THR A 473 -11.20 2.63 15.21
C THR A 473 -11.55 1.92 13.91
N PHE A 474 -12.34 2.57 13.07
CA PHE A 474 -12.76 2.06 11.78
C PHE A 474 -12.10 2.86 10.66
N PHE A 475 -11.21 2.20 9.93
CA PHE A 475 -10.56 2.72 8.73
C PHE A 475 -11.44 2.35 7.54
N TYR A 476 -12.21 3.31 7.04
CA TYR A 476 -13.06 3.11 5.88
C TYR A 476 -12.29 3.49 4.62
N PHE A 477 -12.10 2.53 3.72
CA PHE A 477 -11.37 2.73 2.47
C PHE A 477 -12.36 2.97 1.34
N ARG A 478 -12.30 4.18 0.76
CA ARG A 478 -13.06 4.55 -0.43
C ARG A 478 -12.24 5.54 -1.26
N PRO A 479 -11.53 5.07 -2.29
CA PRO A 479 -10.74 5.94 -3.16
C PRO A 479 -11.66 6.91 -3.89
N LYS A 480 -11.11 8.08 -4.24
CA LYS A 480 -11.72 9.03 -5.16
C LYS A 480 -11.70 8.40 -6.57
N GLN A 481 -12.84 8.42 -7.25
CA GLN A 481 -12.86 8.18 -8.70
C GLN A 481 -12.24 9.41 -9.37
N SER A 482 -10.99 9.27 -9.81
CA SER A 482 -10.30 10.37 -10.48
C SER A 482 -10.98 10.64 -11.83
N LEU A 483 -11.30 11.91 -12.08
CA LEU A 483 -11.78 12.37 -13.39
C LEU A 483 -10.61 12.80 -14.29
N PHE A 484 -9.39 12.40 -13.95
CA PHE A 484 -8.22 12.76 -14.72
C PHE A 484 -8.26 12.11 -16.10
N GLU A 485 -8.36 12.95 -17.11
CA GLU A 485 -8.14 12.59 -18.50
C GLU A 485 -6.75 13.08 -18.92
N THR A 486 -6.00 12.22 -19.64
CA THR A 486 -4.70 12.61 -20.17
C THR A 486 -4.84 13.81 -21.10
N LYS A 487 -3.99 14.81 -20.89
CA LYS A 487 -3.88 16.01 -21.72
C LYS A 487 -2.78 15.86 -22.77
N THR A 488 -1.92 14.86 -22.61
CA THR A 488 -0.88 14.53 -23.59
C THR A 488 -1.47 13.64 -24.69
N GLU A 489 -2.09 14.27 -25.69
CA GLU A 489 -2.43 13.58 -26.94
C GLU A 489 -1.33 13.79 -28.00
N PRO A 490 -0.88 12.73 -28.69
CA PRO A 490 0.03 12.88 -29.82
C PRO A 490 -0.61 13.71 -30.95
N ALA A 491 0.19 14.53 -31.64
CA ALA A 491 -0.29 15.41 -32.70
C ALA A 491 -0.97 14.68 -33.88
N ALA A 492 -0.66 13.39 -34.06
CA ALA A 492 -1.35 12.50 -35.01
C ALA A 492 -1.37 11.08 -34.45
N CYS A 493 -2.51 10.39 -34.60
CA CYS A 493 -2.67 8.99 -34.22
C CYS A 493 -2.63 8.12 -35.48
N TYR A 494 -1.57 7.32 -35.65
CA TYR A 494 -1.38 6.48 -36.84
C TYR A 494 -1.23 4.99 -36.52
N LEU A 495 -1.27 4.61 -35.25
CA LEU A 495 -1.33 3.23 -34.76
C LEU A 495 -2.60 3.03 -33.93
N PRO A 496 -3.07 1.78 -33.76
CA PRO A 496 -4.14 1.47 -32.82
C PRO A 496 -3.81 2.04 -31.42
N ARG A 497 -4.84 2.46 -30.67
CA ARG A 497 -4.66 2.92 -29.29
C ARG A 497 -4.34 1.73 -28.37
N ASP A 498 -4.87 0.56 -28.69
CA ASP A 498 -4.69 -0.69 -27.95
C ASP A 498 -3.73 -1.62 -28.71
N MET A 499 -2.42 -1.47 -28.48
CA MET A 499 -1.39 -2.28 -29.16
C MET A 499 -0.84 -3.43 -28.32
N VAL A 500 -1.28 -3.56 -27.06
CA VAL A 500 -0.90 -4.66 -26.17
C VAL A 500 -2.02 -5.68 -26.22
N GLY A 501 -1.83 -6.79 -26.95
CA GLY A 501 -2.71 -7.94 -26.80
C GLY A 501 -2.69 -8.38 -25.34
N CYS A 502 -3.85 -8.55 -24.71
CA CYS A 502 -3.98 -8.81 -23.27
C CYS A 502 -3.04 -9.92 -22.78
N GLY A 503 -2.27 -9.62 -21.72
CA GLY A 503 -1.52 -10.60 -20.92
C GLY A 503 -2.39 -11.24 -19.85
#